data_AF-A0A419DBH1-F1
#
_entry.id   AF-A0A419DBH1-F1
#
_cell.length_a   1.000
_cell.length_b   1.000
_cell.length_c   1.000
_cell.angle_alpha   90.00
_cell.angle_beta   90.00
_cell.angle_gamma   90.00
#
_symmetry.space_group_name_H-M   'P 1'
#
loop_
_entity.id
_entity.type
_entity.pdbx_description
1 polymer ?
#
loop_
_entity_poly.entity_id
_entity_poly.type
_entity_poly.pdbx_seq_one_letter_code
_entity_poly.pdbx_strand_id
1 'polypeptide(L)'
;MPRKYSADDRAKWLSLSEKGKSESYIANYYKKDLRTIKSGIIQARREQESREARIGLIRDALKKHQERLLEYLNILERSFELPSVELEPLSWYPQEENSVFLEKKEARERFKKGRPTEDEGKPSMLRQHLRNNRLWRAIALWNESYTEHMLTRLELQYKTISLIREKTGLPVLADSQAKEPPFVYSYNACHVLYKYALSFAISGKSDAELCERIHADNSRHWVVLDVGTIMAELQGNEDKYRSLILQAYQELKKAPELEAVITAYRTLEKLAPPLKDVISDYLALGLLPGTCSVCERIGT
;
A
#
# COMPACT_ATOMS: atom_id res chain seq x y z
N MET A 1 41.17 -31.61 -31.23
CA MET A 1 42.63 -31.33 -31.37
C MET A 1 43.06 -30.45 -30.20
N PRO A 2 44.06 -30.86 -29.39
CA PRO A 2 44.57 -30.03 -28.30
C PRO A 2 45.10 -28.69 -28.83
N ARG A 3 44.76 -27.58 -28.16
CA ARG A 3 45.25 -26.25 -28.55
C ARG A 3 46.77 -26.22 -28.37
N LYS A 4 47.52 -25.72 -29.35
CA LYS A 4 49.00 -25.66 -29.34
C LYS A 4 49.60 -24.80 -28.20
N TYR A 5 48.77 -24.06 -27.46
CA TYR A 5 49.14 -23.17 -26.36
C TYR A 5 47.93 -22.89 -25.47
N SER A 6 48.16 -22.63 -24.19
CA SER A 6 47.12 -22.44 -23.17
C SER A 6 46.51 -21.02 -23.21
N ALA A 7 45.40 -20.81 -22.49
CA ALA A 7 44.84 -19.47 -22.30
C ALA A 7 45.82 -18.57 -21.52
N ASP A 8 46.52 -19.12 -20.54
CA ASP A 8 47.50 -18.42 -19.71
C ASP A 8 48.71 -17.95 -20.53
N ASP A 9 49.17 -18.76 -21.50
CA ASP A 9 50.26 -18.36 -22.39
C ASP A 9 49.87 -17.14 -23.23
N ARG A 10 48.66 -17.13 -23.79
CA ARG A 10 48.16 -15.99 -24.56
C ARG A 10 47.99 -14.74 -23.71
N ALA A 11 47.53 -14.87 -22.47
CA ALA A 11 47.41 -13.75 -21.53
C ALA A 11 48.79 -13.15 -21.19
N LYS A 12 49.82 -13.99 -20.99
CA LYS A 12 51.20 -13.54 -20.79
C LYS A 12 51.76 -12.83 -22.02
N TRP A 13 51.49 -13.33 -23.23
CA TRP A 13 51.91 -12.68 -24.48
C TRP A 13 51.24 -11.32 -24.66
N LEU A 14 49.94 -11.21 -24.38
CA LEU A 14 49.21 -9.94 -24.42
C LEU A 14 49.81 -8.94 -23.42
N SER A 15 50.07 -9.35 -22.18
CA SER A 15 50.67 -8.48 -21.15
C SER A 15 52.07 -7.97 -21.54
N LEU A 16 52.91 -8.78 -22.18
CA LEU A 16 54.22 -8.34 -22.67
C LEU A 16 54.10 -7.36 -23.85
N SER A 17 53.12 -7.59 -24.73
CA SER A 17 52.81 -6.69 -25.84
C SER A 17 52.33 -5.33 -25.34
N GLU A 18 51.44 -5.31 -24.34
CA GLU A 18 50.95 -4.08 -23.68
C GLU A 18 52.06 -3.31 -22.94
N LYS A 19 53.09 -4.01 -22.44
CA LYS A 19 54.32 -3.41 -21.89
C LYS A 19 55.29 -2.89 -22.97
N GLY A 20 54.90 -2.89 -24.24
CA GLY A 20 55.69 -2.39 -25.36
C GLY A 20 56.75 -3.35 -25.90
N LYS A 21 56.72 -4.64 -25.54
CA LYS A 21 57.64 -5.62 -26.13
C LYS A 21 57.19 -6.01 -27.53
N SER A 22 58.11 -6.05 -28.48
CA SER A 22 57.81 -6.44 -29.86
C SER A 22 57.43 -7.92 -29.96
N GLU A 23 56.57 -8.26 -30.94
CA GLU A 23 56.12 -9.64 -31.14
C GLU A 23 57.29 -10.58 -31.46
N SER A 24 58.31 -10.10 -32.17
CA SER A 24 59.56 -10.84 -32.43
C SER A 24 60.34 -11.13 -31.16
N TYR A 25 60.38 -10.18 -30.21
CA TYR A 25 60.99 -10.41 -28.90
C TYR A 25 60.24 -11.50 -28.12
N ILE A 26 58.91 -11.45 -28.10
CA ILE A 26 58.06 -12.44 -27.41
C ILE A 26 58.22 -13.83 -28.05
N ALA A 27 58.26 -13.91 -29.39
CA ALA A 27 58.49 -15.15 -30.15
C ALA A 27 59.83 -15.80 -29.80
N ASN A 28 60.90 -15.01 -29.75
CA ASN A 28 62.23 -15.49 -29.38
C ASN A 28 62.30 -15.92 -27.91
N TYR A 29 61.69 -15.15 -27.01
CA TYR A 29 61.70 -15.45 -25.57
C TYR A 29 60.99 -16.76 -25.24
N TYR A 30 59.82 -17.01 -25.83
CA TYR A 30 59.04 -18.25 -25.61
C TYR A 30 59.40 -19.38 -26.59
N LYS A 31 60.35 -19.15 -27.51
CA LYS A 31 60.72 -20.10 -28.59
C LYS A 31 59.50 -20.60 -29.39
N LYS A 32 58.63 -19.67 -29.81
CA LYS A 32 57.42 -19.94 -30.61
C LYS A 32 57.47 -19.20 -31.94
N ASP A 33 56.79 -19.72 -32.95
CA ASP A 33 56.66 -19.08 -34.27
C ASP A 33 55.98 -17.70 -34.16
N LEU A 34 56.49 -16.70 -34.88
CA LEU A 34 55.97 -15.34 -34.87
C LEU A 34 54.48 -15.26 -35.23
N ARG A 35 54.00 -16.05 -36.19
CA ARG A 35 52.57 -16.13 -36.57
C ARG A 35 51.74 -16.69 -35.42
N THR A 36 52.30 -17.62 -34.64
CA THR A 36 51.65 -18.18 -33.45
C THR A 36 51.50 -17.12 -32.36
N ILE A 37 52.55 -16.33 -32.09
CA ILE A 37 52.48 -15.21 -31.13
C ILE A 37 51.47 -14.15 -31.58
N LYS A 38 51.53 -13.71 -32.85
CA LYS A 38 50.57 -12.75 -33.42
C LYS A 38 49.13 -13.22 -33.27
N SER A 39 48.84 -14.44 -33.71
CA SER A 39 47.49 -15.01 -33.62
C SER A 39 47.06 -15.18 -32.16
N GLY A 40 47.97 -15.57 -31.26
CA GLY A 40 47.69 -15.71 -29.84
C GLY A 40 47.34 -14.39 -29.16
N ILE A 41 48.08 -13.32 -29.46
CA ILE A 41 47.82 -11.95 -28.96
C ILE A 41 46.47 -11.43 -29.47
N ILE A 42 46.20 -11.56 -30.77
CA ILE A 42 44.89 -11.15 -31.36
C ILE A 42 43.75 -11.91 -30.67
N GLN A 43 43.92 -13.21 -30.46
CA GLN A 43 42.89 -14.03 -29.81
C GLN A 43 42.71 -13.66 -28.33
N ALA A 44 43.78 -13.40 -27.58
CA ALA A 44 43.68 -12.92 -26.20
C ALA A 44 42.99 -11.57 -26.10
N ARG A 45 43.30 -10.62 -27.01
CA ARG A 45 42.63 -9.31 -27.04
C ARG A 45 41.13 -9.46 -27.30
N ARG A 46 40.72 -10.29 -28.26
CA ARG A 46 39.29 -10.59 -28.51
C ARG A 46 38.61 -11.24 -27.30
N GLU A 47 39.28 -12.17 -26.63
CA GLU A 47 38.76 -12.80 -25.40
C GLU A 47 38.63 -11.79 -24.26
N GLN A 48 39.56 -10.85 -24.12
CA GLN A 48 39.49 -9.75 -23.16
C GLN A 48 38.33 -8.79 -23.48
N GLU A 49 38.23 -8.30 -24.71
CA GLU A 49 37.12 -7.43 -25.15
C GLU A 49 35.76 -8.11 -24.94
N SER A 50 35.65 -9.40 -25.29
CA SER A 50 34.43 -10.18 -25.06
C SER A 50 34.10 -10.31 -23.57
N ARG A 51 35.11 -10.54 -22.72
CA ARG A 51 34.94 -10.60 -21.27
C ARG A 51 34.52 -9.24 -20.70
N GLU A 52 35.13 -8.16 -21.13
CA GLU A 52 34.80 -6.79 -20.72
C GLU A 52 33.36 -6.43 -21.12
N ALA A 53 32.95 -6.76 -22.36
CA ALA A 53 31.57 -6.58 -22.82
C ALA A 53 30.58 -7.38 -21.96
N ARG A 54 30.90 -8.65 -21.64
CA ARG A 54 30.04 -9.48 -20.76
C ARG A 54 29.94 -8.89 -19.35
N ILE A 55 31.04 -8.42 -18.79
CA ILE A 55 31.06 -7.75 -17.48
C ILE A 55 30.21 -6.47 -17.53
N GLY A 56 30.30 -5.69 -18.60
CA GLY A 56 29.47 -4.50 -18.82
C GLY A 56 27.97 -4.83 -18.80
N LEU A 57 27.56 -5.85 -19.57
CA LEU A 57 26.16 -6.29 -19.60
C LEU A 57 25.65 -6.77 -18.24
N ILE A 58 26.47 -7.52 -17.49
CA ILE A 58 26.13 -7.97 -16.14
C ILE A 58 25.96 -6.77 -15.19
N ARG A 59 26.88 -5.80 -15.23
CA ARG A 59 26.80 -4.57 -14.42
C ARG A 59 25.54 -3.78 -14.72
N ASP A 60 25.21 -3.60 -16.00
CA ASP A 60 24.00 -2.89 -16.42
C ASP A 60 22.72 -3.62 -16.00
N ALA A 61 22.71 -4.95 -16.10
CA ALA A 61 21.58 -5.77 -15.66
C ALA A 61 21.38 -5.67 -14.14
N LEU A 62 22.46 -5.75 -13.35
CA LEU A 62 22.40 -5.57 -11.90
C LEU A 62 21.96 -4.16 -11.51
N LYS A 63 22.46 -3.13 -12.20
CA LYS A 63 22.05 -1.74 -11.97
C LYS A 63 20.56 -1.54 -12.21
N LYS A 64 20.03 -1.99 -13.36
CA LYS A 64 18.60 -1.90 -13.68
C LYS A 64 17.74 -2.69 -12.69
N HIS A 65 18.23 -3.85 -12.23
CA HIS A 65 17.55 -4.64 -11.21
C HIS A 65 17.48 -3.88 -9.88
N GLN A 66 18.59 -3.27 -9.46
CA GLN A 66 18.65 -2.45 -8.25
C GLN A 66 17.72 -1.23 -8.32
N GLU A 67 17.70 -0.52 -9.45
CA GLU A 67 16.79 0.60 -9.70
C GLU A 67 15.32 0.19 -9.53
N ARG A 68 14.92 -0.95 -10.09
CA ARG A 68 13.55 -1.49 -9.94
C ARG A 68 13.19 -1.83 -8.50
N LEU A 69 14.14 -2.36 -7.73
CA LEU A 69 13.89 -2.66 -6.32
C LEU A 69 13.70 -1.39 -5.48
N LEU A 70 14.49 -0.34 -5.76
CA LEU A 70 14.33 0.97 -5.12
C LEU A 70 13.02 1.66 -5.53
N GLU A 71 12.61 1.52 -6.79
CA GLU A 71 11.29 1.99 -7.25
C GLU A 71 10.16 1.28 -6.49
N TYR A 72 10.25 -0.04 -6.31
CA TYR A 72 9.28 -0.79 -5.52
C TYR A 72 9.25 -0.35 -4.05
N LEU A 73 10.40 -0.03 -3.45
CA LEU A 73 10.46 0.55 -2.10
C LEU A 73 9.80 1.93 -2.03
N ASN A 74 10.00 2.79 -3.02
CA ASN A 74 9.32 4.09 -3.09
C ASN A 74 7.79 3.92 -3.16
N ILE A 75 7.30 2.94 -3.92
CA ILE A 75 5.88 2.62 -3.99
C ILE A 75 5.38 2.14 -2.61
N LEU A 76 6.13 1.27 -1.95
CA LEU A 76 5.81 0.81 -0.60
C LEU A 76 5.77 1.97 0.41
N GLU A 77 6.76 2.87 0.40
CA GLU A 77 6.80 4.03 1.29
C GLU A 77 5.52 4.89 1.19
N ARG A 78 5.07 5.13 -0.06
CA ARG A 78 3.83 5.86 -0.35
C ARG A 78 2.58 5.09 0.06
N SER A 79 2.63 3.76 0.06
CA SER A 79 1.49 2.92 0.49
C SER A 79 1.23 2.97 2.00
N PHE A 80 2.21 3.42 2.80
CA PHE A 80 2.06 3.56 4.26
C PHE A 80 1.50 4.93 4.67
N GLU A 81 0.57 5.45 3.88
CA GLU A 81 -0.22 6.62 4.24
C GLU A 81 -1.35 6.21 5.19
N LEU A 82 -1.63 7.09 6.16
CA LEU A 82 -2.77 6.89 7.05
C LEU A 82 -4.05 7.00 6.22
N PRO A 83 -5.03 6.10 6.42
CA PRO A 83 -6.30 6.20 5.74
C PRO A 83 -6.95 7.53 6.11
N SER A 84 -7.57 8.18 5.12
CA SER A 84 -8.33 9.41 5.36
C SER A 84 -9.37 9.17 6.46
N VAL A 85 -9.57 10.17 7.31
CA VAL A 85 -10.64 10.17 8.32
C VAL A 85 -12.01 9.98 7.66
N GLU A 86 -12.14 10.37 6.38
CA GLU A 86 -13.37 10.25 5.61
C GLU A 86 -13.53 8.91 4.87
N LEU A 87 -12.52 8.03 4.88
CA LEU A 87 -12.54 6.78 4.11
C LEU A 87 -13.50 5.74 4.71
N GLU A 88 -14.48 5.27 3.96
CA GLU A 88 -15.50 4.37 4.49
C GLU A 88 -15.18 2.91 4.14
N PRO A 89 -15.17 1.97 5.12
CA PRO A 89 -14.91 0.56 4.84
C PRO A 89 -15.99 -0.11 3.99
N LEU A 90 -17.25 0.28 4.20
CA LEU A 90 -18.41 -0.19 3.46
C LEU A 90 -19.15 1.01 2.88
N SER A 91 -19.75 0.81 1.72
CA SER A 91 -20.63 1.78 1.09
C SER A 91 -21.97 1.88 1.80
N TRP A 92 -22.53 3.09 1.85
CA TRP A 92 -23.89 3.33 2.33
C TRP A 92 -24.97 3.01 1.29
N TYR A 93 -24.59 2.61 0.07
CA TYR A 93 -25.48 2.25 -1.03
C TYR A 93 -25.63 0.72 -1.15
N PRO A 94 -26.84 0.17 -1.31
CA PRO A 94 -27.13 -1.26 -1.27
C PRO A 94 -26.81 -1.97 -2.58
N GLN A 95 -26.75 -1.23 -3.69
CA GLN A 95 -26.38 -1.80 -4.99
C GLN A 95 -24.89 -2.13 -5.09
N GLU A 96 -24.08 -1.61 -4.17
CA GLU A 96 -22.65 -1.86 -4.14
C GLU A 96 -22.31 -3.18 -3.42
N GLU A 97 -21.30 -3.88 -3.94
CA GLU A 97 -20.93 -5.22 -3.47
C GLU A 97 -20.47 -5.24 -2.01
N ASN A 98 -19.87 -4.16 -1.52
CA ASN A 98 -19.41 -4.01 -0.14
C ASN A 98 -20.21 -2.94 0.58
N SER A 99 -21.47 -3.25 0.86
CA SER A 99 -22.42 -2.33 1.48
C SER A 99 -22.64 -2.60 2.98
N VAL A 100 -23.00 -1.55 3.73
CA VAL A 100 -23.44 -1.64 5.14
C VAL A 100 -24.70 -2.49 5.34
N PHE A 101 -25.43 -2.82 4.28
CA PHE A 101 -26.60 -3.71 4.34
C PHE A 101 -26.24 -5.20 4.33
N LEU A 102 -24.97 -5.55 4.07
CA LEU A 102 -24.50 -6.92 4.28
C LEU A 102 -24.62 -7.32 5.75
N GLU A 103 -24.76 -8.62 5.99
CA GLU A 103 -24.65 -9.13 7.35
C GLU A 103 -23.25 -8.83 7.88
N LYS A 104 -23.16 -8.34 9.12
CA LYS A 104 -21.91 -7.93 9.77
C LYS A 104 -20.80 -8.98 9.68
N LYS A 105 -21.15 -10.26 9.85
CA LYS A 105 -20.21 -11.39 9.75
C LYS A 105 -19.68 -11.55 8.33
N GLU A 106 -20.56 -11.46 7.34
CA GLU A 106 -20.20 -11.54 5.93
C GLU A 106 -19.30 -10.38 5.50
N ALA A 107 -19.64 -9.15 5.89
CA ALA A 107 -18.84 -7.96 5.56
C ALA A 107 -17.41 -8.06 6.12
N ARG A 108 -17.26 -8.55 7.36
CA ARG A 108 -15.94 -8.80 7.98
C ARG A 108 -15.12 -9.84 7.21
N GLU A 109 -15.74 -10.93 6.78
CA GLU A 109 -15.05 -11.97 6.01
C GLU A 109 -14.64 -11.50 4.61
N ARG A 110 -15.52 -10.75 3.92
CA ARG A 110 -15.20 -10.14 2.62
C ARG A 110 -14.03 -9.17 2.74
N PHE A 111 -14.04 -8.30 3.75
CA PHE A 111 -12.94 -7.37 4.00
C PHE A 111 -11.59 -8.07 4.20
N LYS A 112 -11.58 -9.18 4.95
CA LYS A 112 -10.37 -9.98 5.17
C LYS A 112 -9.87 -10.67 3.90
N LYS A 113 -10.79 -11.16 3.05
CA LYS A 113 -10.47 -11.87 1.79
C LYS A 113 -10.01 -10.93 0.67
N GLY A 114 -10.56 -9.72 0.59
CA GLY A 114 -10.22 -8.74 -0.45
C GLY A 114 -8.83 -8.13 -0.32
N ARG A 115 -8.05 -8.53 0.68
CA ARG A 115 -6.67 -8.07 0.82
C ARG A 115 -5.80 -8.66 -0.28
N PRO A 116 -4.98 -7.84 -0.95
CA PRO A 116 -3.88 -8.37 -1.73
C PRO A 116 -2.93 -9.05 -0.74
N THR A 117 -3.05 -10.37 -0.61
CA THR A 117 -1.96 -11.20 -0.12
C THR A 117 -0.84 -11.08 -1.16
N GLU A 118 0.41 -10.86 -0.73
CA GLU A 118 1.54 -11.00 -1.64
C GLU A 118 1.39 -12.34 -2.36
N ASP A 119 1.28 -12.28 -3.69
CA ASP A 119 1.08 -13.38 -4.65
C ASP A 119 1.48 -14.75 -4.05
N GLU A 120 0.48 -15.58 -3.72
CA GLU A 120 0.54 -16.69 -2.72
C GLU A 120 1.56 -17.81 -3.00
N GLY A 121 2.38 -17.70 -4.04
CA GLY A 121 3.35 -18.71 -4.43
C GLY A 121 4.83 -18.29 -4.38
N LYS A 122 5.18 -16.99 -4.41
CA LYS A 122 6.58 -16.56 -4.54
C LYS A 122 6.89 -15.30 -3.73
N PRO A 123 7.88 -15.33 -2.81
CA PRO A 123 8.30 -14.13 -2.10
C PRO A 123 8.80 -13.11 -3.12
N SER A 124 8.30 -11.87 -3.02
CA SER A 124 8.69 -10.75 -3.86
C SER A 124 10.23 -10.61 -3.90
N MET A 125 10.78 -10.12 -5.02
CA MET A 125 12.24 -9.98 -5.16
C MET A 125 12.83 -9.10 -4.05
N LEU A 126 12.09 -8.09 -3.60
CA LEU A 126 12.46 -7.25 -2.47
C LEU A 126 12.55 -8.07 -1.17
N ARG A 127 11.61 -8.98 -0.93
CA ARG A 127 11.61 -9.85 0.25
C ARG A 127 12.77 -10.83 0.28
N GLN A 128 13.24 -11.25 -0.90
CA GLN A 128 14.46 -12.07 -1.02
C GLN A 128 15.72 -11.29 -0.67
N HIS A 129 15.83 -10.02 -1.11
CA HIS A 129 16.93 -9.13 -0.73
C HIS A 129 16.94 -8.87 0.78
N LEU A 130 15.78 -8.52 1.32
CA LEU A 130 15.64 -8.13 2.73
C LEU A 130 15.19 -9.31 3.62
N ARG A 131 15.72 -10.52 3.39
CA ARG A 131 15.36 -11.70 4.21
C ARG A 131 15.57 -11.43 5.71
N ASN A 132 14.57 -11.78 6.53
CA ASN A 132 14.57 -11.62 7.99
C ASN A 132 14.75 -10.19 8.52
N ASN A 133 14.50 -9.19 7.67
CA ASN A 133 14.68 -7.80 8.04
C ASN A 133 13.60 -7.30 9.01
N ARG A 134 13.98 -6.34 9.86
CA ARG A 134 13.06 -5.55 10.69
C ARG A 134 11.93 -4.92 9.86
N LEU A 135 12.21 -4.56 8.60
CA LEU A 135 11.23 -4.01 7.68
C LEU A 135 9.99 -4.90 7.53
N TRP A 136 10.15 -6.20 7.23
CA TRP A 136 8.98 -7.07 7.00
C TRP A 136 8.14 -7.31 8.25
N ARG A 137 8.76 -7.33 9.42
CA ARG A 137 8.03 -7.38 10.70
C ARG A 137 7.22 -6.11 10.92
N ALA A 138 7.80 -4.95 10.61
CA ALA A 138 7.11 -3.67 10.69
C ALA A 138 5.96 -3.57 9.68
N ILE A 139 6.15 -4.03 8.43
CA ILE A 139 5.10 -4.10 7.41
C ILE A 139 3.98 -5.05 7.85
N ALA A 140 4.30 -6.23 8.37
CA ALA A 140 3.30 -7.19 8.85
C ALA A 140 2.47 -6.59 9.98
N LEU A 141 3.12 -5.95 10.96
CA LEU A 141 2.46 -5.28 12.08
C LEU A 141 1.59 -4.11 11.59
N TRP A 142 2.11 -3.27 10.69
CA TRP A 142 1.34 -2.20 10.07
C TRP A 142 0.08 -2.73 9.40
N ASN A 143 0.23 -3.78 8.58
CA ASN A 143 -0.86 -4.43 7.89
C ASN A 143 -1.88 -5.00 8.89
N GLU A 144 -1.46 -5.63 9.97
CA GLU A 144 -2.37 -6.13 11.01
C GLU A 144 -3.16 -4.98 11.65
N SER A 145 -2.48 -3.94 12.11
CA SER A 145 -3.12 -2.75 12.70
C SER A 145 -4.03 -2.01 11.71
N TYR A 146 -3.69 -2.00 10.42
CA TYR A 146 -4.55 -1.41 9.39
C TYR A 146 -5.84 -2.22 9.22
N THR A 147 -5.75 -3.55 9.25
CA THR A 147 -6.95 -4.40 9.23
C THR A 147 -7.82 -4.12 10.43
N GLU A 148 -7.23 -4.08 11.63
CA GLU A 148 -7.95 -3.80 12.86
C GLU A 148 -8.63 -2.43 12.82
N HIS A 149 -7.95 -1.41 12.33
CA HIS A 149 -8.52 -0.08 12.15
C HIS A 149 -9.73 -0.09 11.19
N MET A 150 -9.62 -0.78 10.06
CA MET A 150 -10.74 -0.86 9.12
C MET A 150 -11.91 -1.68 9.65
N LEU A 151 -11.63 -2.76 10.40
CA LEU A 151 -12.67 -3.55 11.06
C LEU A 151 -13.39 -2.74 12.15
N THR A 152 -12.67 -2.01 13.00
CA THR A 152 -13.30 -1.13 14.01
C THR A 152 -14.13 -0.02 13.37
N ARG A 153 -13.72 0.52 12.22
CA ARG A 153 -14.52 1.48 11.45
C ARG A 153 -15.81 0.86 10.91
N LEU A 154 -15.76 -0.38 10.45
CA LEU A 154 -16.94 -1.14 10.04
C LEU A 154 -17.91 -1.33 11.21
N GLU A 155 -17.40 -1.64 12.41
CA GLU A 155 -18.22 -1.71 13.63
C GLU A 155 -18.94 -0.39 13.92
N LEU A 156 -18.23 0.73 13.79
CA LEU A 156 -18.80 2.06 14.00
C LEU A 156 -19.90 2.38 12.98
N GLN A 157 -19.77 1.95 11.71
CA GLN A 157 -20.83 2.11 10.71
C GLN A 157 -22.11 1.37 11.13
N TYR A 158 -21.98 0.10 11.53
CA TYR A 158 -23.13 -0.67 12.02
C TYR A 158 -23.72 -0.07 13.30
N LYS A 159 -22.89 0.42 14.21
CA LYS A 159 -23.34 1.08 15.43
C LYS A 159 -24.12 2.36 15.12
N THR A 160 -23.69 3.12 14.12
CA THR A 160 -24.40 4.33 13.65
C THR A 160 -25.81 3.98 13.17
N ILE A 161 -25.96 2.94 12.36
CA ILE A 161 -27.26 2.46 11.89
C ILE A 161 -28.13 2.00 13.06
N SER A 162 -27.57 1.21 13.99
CA SER A 162 -28.30 0.71 15.17
C SER A 162 -28.79 1.86 16.04
N LEU A 163 -27.95 2.85 16.34
CA LEU A 163 -28.35 4.02 17.14
C LEU A 163 -29.46 4.83 16.48
N ILE A 164 -29.38 5.08 15.16
CA ILE A 164 -30.47 5.79 14.47
C ILE A 164 -31.78 5.00 14.56
N ARG A 165 -31.74 3.68 14.32
CA ARG A 165 -32.94 2.83 14.42
C ARG A 165 -33.50 2.80 15.83
N GLU A 166 -32.65 2.66 16.84
CA GLU A 166 -33.05 2.60 18.25
C GLU A 166 -33.65 3.92 18.74
N LYS A 167 -33.08 5.06 18.34
CA LYS A 167 -33.57 6.39 18.77
C LYS A 167 -34.80 6.84 18.03
N THR A 168 -34.85 6.63 16.72
CA THR A 168 -35.96 7.12 15.89
C THR A 168 -37.10 6.12 15.80
N GLY A 169 -36.83 4.82 15.96
CA GLY A 169 -37.80 3.76 15.65
C GLY A 169 -38.05 3.59 14.15
N LEU A 170 -37.32 4.33 13.30
CA LEU A 170 -37.55 4.35 11.86
C LEU A 170 -36.65 3.35 11.13
N PRO A 171 -37.13 2.78 10.01
CA PRO A 171 -36.28 2.02 9.13
C PRO A 171 -35.21 2.92 8.50
N VAL A 172 -33.99 2.40 8.40
CA VAL A 172 -32.89 3.02 7.67
C VAL A 172 -32.79 2.37 6.30
N LEU A 173 -32.94 3.18 5.25
CA LEU A 173 -33.00 2.78 3.85
C LEU A 173 -31.97 3.56 3.05
N ALA A 174 -31.58 3.05 1.88
CA ALA A 174 -30.69 3.78 0.99
C ALA A 174 -31.36 4.41 -0.23
N ASP A 175 -32.62 4.06 -0.47
CA ASP A 175 -33.42 4.64 -1.54
C ASP A 175 -34.88 4.61 -1.10
N SER A 176 -35.64 5.63 -1.50
CA SER A 176 -37.07 5.79 -1.22
C SER A 176 -37.96 5.02 -2.18
N GLN A 177 -37.42 4.51 -3.31
CA GLN A 177 -38.21 3.87 -4.37
C GLN A 177 -39.10 2.68 -3.92
N ALA A 178 -38.89 2.11 -2.73
CA ALA A 178 -39.60 0.91 -2.28
C ALA A 178 -40.45 1.06 -1.00
N LYS A 179 -40.46 2.21 -0.33
CA LYS A 179 -41.20 2.38 0.95
C LYS A 179 -41.79 3.77 1.10
N GLU A 180 -43.00 3.81 1.63
CA GLU A 180 -43.63 5.06 2.05
C GLU A 180 -42.96 5.59 3.33
N PRO A 181 -42.83 6.92 3.50
CA PRO A 181 -42.40 7.54 4.75
C PRO A 181 -43.25 7.08 5.95
N PRO A 182 -42.69 7.01 7.18
CA PRO A 182 -41.42 7.61 7.60
C PRO A 182 -40.20 6.67 7.52
N PHE A 183 -39.05 7.20 7.08
CA PHE A 183 -37.76 6.49 7.05
C PHE A 183 -36.57 7.45 7.10
N VAL A 184 -35.37 6.90 7.33
CA VAL A 184 -34.09 7.64 7.37
C VAL A 184 -33.16 7.14 6.26
N TYR A 185 -32.51 8.05 5.54
CA TYR A 185 -31.56 7.73 4.48
C TYR A 185 -30.17 7.36 5.04
N SER A 186 -29.64 6.19 4.70
CA SER A 186 -28.32 5.71 5.15
C SER A 186 -27.17 6.59 4.65
N TYR A 187 -27.14 6.87 3.35
CA TYR A 187 -26.06 7.59 2.67
C TYR A 187 -26.01 9.08 2.99
N ASN A 188 -27.09 9.62 3.57
CA ASN A 188 -27.14 10.99 4.06
C ASN A 188 -27.03 11.01 5.58
N ALA A 189 -27.99 10.45 6.31
CA ALA A 189 -28.00 10.57 7.77
C ALA A 189 -26.88 9.78 8.44
N CYS A 190 -26.78 8.46 8.19
CA CYS A 190 -25.78 7.63 8.86
C CYS A 190 -24.36 8.05 8.45
N HIS A 191 -24.14 8.25 7.15
CA HIS A 191 -22.86 8.71 6.62
C HIS A 191 -22.41 10.03 7.27
N VAL A 192 -23.28 11.05 7.32
CA VAL A 192 -22.96 12.34 7.94
C VAL A 192 -22.62 12.14 9.41
N LEU A 193 -23.46 11.45 10.18
CA LEU A 193 -23.20 11.25 11.61
C LEU A 193 -21.87 10.50 11.84
N TYR A 194 -21.60 9.46 11.06
CA TYR A 194 -20.34 8.71 11.08
C TYR A 194 -19.13 9.60 10.80
N LYS A 195 -19.18 10.37 9.70
CA LYS A 195 -18.10 11.27 9.28
C LYS A 195 -17.81 12.36 10.32
N TYR A 196 -18.86 12.97 10.87
CA TYR A 196 -18.71 14.00 11.91
C TYR A 196 -18.22 13.42 13.23
N ALA A 197 -18.64 12.21 13.61
CA ALA A 197 -18.14 11.57 14.83
C ALA A 197 -16.63 11.31 14.73
N LEU A 198 -16.17 10.81 13.59
CA LEU A 198 -14.74 10.61 13.33
C LEU A 198 -13.95 11.92 13.25
N SER A 199 -14.49 12.92 12.56
CA SER A 199 -13.84 14.24 12.43
C SER A 199 -13.71 14.94 13.79
N PHE A 200 -14.74 14.85 14.63
CA PHE A 200 -14.69 15.34 16.01
C PHE A 200 -13.61 14.60 16.81
N ALA A 201 -13.62 13.27 16.75
CA ALA A 201 -12.75 12.41 17.55
C ALA A 201 -11.26 12.49 17.17
N ILE A 202 -10.95 12.54 15.87
CA ILE A 202 -9.58 12.49 15.35
C ILE A 202 -9.02 13.89 15.11
N SER A 203 -9.81 14.80 14.52
CA SER A 203 -9.34 16.14 14.16
C SER A 203 -9.66 17.21 15.20
N GLY A 204 -10.44 16.89 16.25
CA GLY A 204 -10.85 17.85 17.27
C GLY A 204 -11.75 18.98 16.76
N LYS A 205 -12.36 18.82 15.58
CA LYS A 205 -13.28 19.81 15.01
C LYS A 205 -14.54 19.88 15.87
N SER A 206 -15.03 21.10 16.09
CA SER A 206 -16.29 21.34 16.81
C SER A 206 -17.47 20.67 16.10
N ASP A 207 -18.40 20.09 16.87
CA ASP A 207 -19.65 19.53 16.38
C ASP A 207 -20.82 20.53 16.42
N ALA A 208 -20.60 21.74 16.93
CA ALA A 208 -21.61 22.80 16.97
C ALA A 208 -22.19 23.07 15.57
N GLU A 209 -21.32 23.04 14.55
CA GLU A 209 -21.71 23.20 13.15
C GLU A 209 -22.72 22.14 12.71
N LEU A 210 -22.59 20.88 13.14
CA LEU A 210 -23.52 19.83 12.72
C LEU A 210 -24.92 20.08 13.30
N CYS A 211 -25.00 20.44 14.59
CA CYS A 211 -26.28 20.68 15.26
C CYS A 211 -27.05 21.86 14.64
N GLU A 212 -26.32 22.90 14.23
CA GLU A 212 -26.89 24.07 13.58
C GLU A 212 -27.34 23.78 12.16
N ARG A 213 -26.62 22.92 11.42
CA ARG A 213 -26.89 22.62 10.01
C ARG A 213 -28.02 21.62 9.78
N ILE A 214 -28.39 20.83 10.79
CA ILE A 214 -29.54 19.92 10.67
C ILE A 214 -30.80 20.70 11.00
N HIS A 215 -31.76 20.73 10.07
CA HIS A 215 -33.02 21.46 10.19
C HIS A 215 -34.23 20.55 9.92
N ALA A 216 -35.37 20.90 10.53
CA ALA A 216 -36.66 20.30 10.22
C ALA A 216 -37.38 21.18 9.18
N ASP A 217 -37.72 20.60 8.02
CA ASP A 217 -38.56 21.23 7.02
C ASP A 217 -39.99 20.68 7.16
N ASN A 218 -40.78 21.37 7.98
CA ASN A 218 -42.17 21.01 8.27
C ASN A 218 -43.09 21.14 7.03
N SER A 219 -42.68 21.89 6.01
CA SER A 219 -43.48 22.08 4.79
C SER A 219 -43.35 20.90 3.82
N ARG A 220 -42.19 20.23 3.83
CA ARG A 220 -41.88 19.08 2.96
C ARG A 220 -41.85 17.75 3.71
N HIS A 221 -42.07 17.79 5.03
CA HIS A 221 -41.96 16.65 5.93
C HIS A 221 -40.58 16.01 5.96
N TRP A 222 -39.52 16.82 5.95
CA TRP A 222 -38.14 16.34 5.89
C TRP A 222 -37.31 16.77 7.09
N VAL A 223 -36.31 15.96 7.41
CA VAL A 223 -35.13 16.44 8.16
C VAL A 223 -34.00 16.56 7.14
N VAL A 224 -33.41 17.75 7.04
CA VAL A 224 -32.38 18.07 6.06
C VAL A 224 -31.09 18.51 6.75
N LEU A 225 -29.95 18.19 6.13
CA LEU A 225 -28.68 18.84 6.39
C LEU A 225 -28.50 19.96 5.36
N ASP A 226 -28.33 21.19 5.85
CA ASP A 226 -28.26 22.40 5.04
C ASP A 226 -29.41 22.52 4.02
N VAL A 227 -29.16 23.23 2.92
CA VAL A 227 -30.09 23.40 1.80
C VAL A 227 -29.88 22.26 0.78
N GLY A 228 -30.37 21.06 1.09
CA GLY A 228 -30.63 20.06 0.04
C GLY A 228 -30.31 18.60 0.36
N THR A 229 -29.59 18.29 1.43
CA THR A 229 -29.30 16.89 1.78
C THR A 229 -30.39 16.33 2.67
N ILE A 230 -31.31 15.55 2.11
CA ILE A 230 -32.43 14.96 2.86
C ILE A 230 -31.91 13.81 3.74
N MET A 231 -31.95 13.98 5.05
CA MET A 231 -31.55 12.94 6.01
C MET A 231 -32.68 11.96 6.31
N ALA A 232 -33.92 12.46 6.41
CA ALA A 232 -35.10 11.64 6.69
C ALA A 232 -36.35 12.21 6.00
N GLU A 233 -37.24 11.33 5.58
CA GLU A 233 -38.59 11.69 5.11
C GLU A 233 -39.61 11.17 6.11
N LEU A 234 -40.59 12.00 6.45
CA LEU A 234 -41.47 11.81 7.59
C LEU A 234 -42.93 12.11 7.19
N GLN A 235 -43.84 11.94 8.14
CA GLN A 235 -45.26 12.30 8.03
C GLN A 235 -45.67 13.09 9.28
N GLY A 236 -44.95 14.19 9.57
CA GLY A 236 -45.13 14.98 10.79
C GLY A 236 -44.13 14.65 11.91
N ASN A 237 -44.05 15.58 12.87
CA ASN A 237 -43.12 15.55 14.02
C ASN A 237 -41.63 15.65 13.63
N GLU A 238 -41.33 16.41 12.58
CA GLU A 238 -39.98 16.56 12.03
C GLU A 238 -38.99 17.09 13.07
N ASP A 239 -39.39 18.08 13.88
CA ASP A 239 -38.58 18.61 14.99
C ASP A 239 -38.24 17.55 16.05
N LYS A 240 -39.17 16.62 16.32
CA LYS A 240 -38.93 15.49 17.22
C LYS A 240 -37.88 14.56 16.61
N TYR A 241 -38.03 14.17 15.35
CA TYR A 241 -37.09 13.26 14.70
C TYR A 241 -35.71 13.89 14.48
N ARG A 242 -35.63 15.19 14.17
CA ARG A 242 -34.39 15.97 14.20
C ARG A 242 -33.69 15.82 15.55
N SER A 243 -34.43 16.04 16.64
CA SER A 243 -33.88 15.93 18.00
C SER A 243 -33.41 14.51 18.30
N LEU A 244 -34.13 13.47 17.85
CA LEU A 244 -33.74 12.07 18.02
C LEU A 244 -32.50 11.69 17.20
N ILE A 245 -32.34 12.21 15.98
CA ILE A 245 -31.13 12.03 15.15
C ILE A 245 -29.93 12.68 15.84
N LEU A 246 -30.09 13.89 16.37
CA LEU A 246 -29.03 14.55 17.15
C LEU A 246 -28.69 13.80 18.44
N GLN A 247 -29.67 13.21 19.12
CA GLN A 247 -29.42 12.35 20.28
C GLN A 247 -28.64 11.08 19.89
N ALA A 248 -28.96 10.46 18.76
CA ALA A 248 -28.20 9.32 18.23
C ALA A 248 -26.74 9.70 17.97
N TYR A 249 -26.49 10.89 17.42
CA TYR A 249 -25.13 11.43 17.25
C TYR A 249 -24.40 11.62 18.58
N GLN A 250 -25.05 12.23 19.58
CA GLN A 250 -24.44 12.44 20.89
C GLN A 250 -24.11 11.14 21.63
N GLU A 251 -24.88 10.07 21.39
CA GLU A 251 -24.55 8.74 21.90
C GLU A 251 -23.45 8.05 21.09
N LEU A 252 -23.43 8.24 19.76
CA LEU A 252 -22.36 7.74 18.90
C LEU A 252 -20.99 8.29 19.32
N LYS A 253 -20.93 9.56 19.73
CA LYS A 253 -19.72 10.20 20.28
C LYS A 253 -19.19 9.54 21.55
N LYS A 254 -20.04 8.82 22.29
CA LYS A 254 -19.70 8.14 23.54
C LYS A 254 -19.59 6.62 23.34
N ALA A 255 -19.79 6.14 22.12
CA ALA A 255 -19.81 4.72 21.83
C ALA A 255 -18.40 4.12 21.96
N PRO A 256 -18.26 2.94 22.57
CA PRO A 256 -16.96 2.27 22.68
C PRO A 256 -16.36 1.95 21.30
N GLU A 257 -17.19 1.77 20.26
CA GLU A 257 -16.74 1.57 18.88
C GLU A 257 -15.98 2.79 18.34
N LEU A 258 -16.37 4.01 18.71
CA LEU A 258 -15.66 5.22 18.30
C LEU A 258 -14.28 5.28 18.95
N GLU A 259 -14.20 5.01 20.26
CA GLU A 259 -12.93 4.96 20.99
C GLU A 259 -12.00 3.87 20.44
N ALA A 260 -12.54 2.72 20.05
CA ALA A 260 -11.78 1.66 19.40
C ALA A 260 -11.17 2.13 18.06
N VAL A 261 -11.93 2.88 17.25
CA VAL A 261 -11.41 3.48 16.00
C VAL A 261 -10.29 4.47 16.28
N ILE A 262 -10.45 5.36 17.28
CA ILE A 262 -9.42 6.34 17.68
C ILE A 262 -8.14 5.61 18.11
N THR A 263 -8.29 4.58 18.95
CA THR A 263 -7.17 3.79 19.45
C THR A 263 -6.43 3.11 18.30
N ALA A 264 -7.15 2.44 17.40
CA ALA A 264 -6.55 1.79 16.23
C ALA A 264 -5.87 2.80 15.28
N TYR A 265 -6.49 3.97 15.08
CA TYR A 265 -5.91 5.06 14.28
C TYR A 265 -4.60 5.58 14.87
N ARG A 266 -4.56 5.84 16.18
CA ARG A 266 -3.33 6.28 16.89
C ARG A 266 -2.24 5.22 16.86
N THR A 267 -2.61 3.93 16.90
CA THR A 267 -1.65 2.84 16.72
C THR A 267 -1.01 2.90 15.33
N LEU A 268 -1.81 3.08 14.27
CA LEU A 268 -1.28 3.32 12.93
C LEU A 268 -0.39 4.56 12.92
N GLU A 269 -0.85 5.71 13.42
CA GLU A 269 -0.06 6.94 13.44
C GLU A 269 1.33 6.76 14.08
N LYS A 270 1.44 5.92 15.11
CA LYS A 270 2.73 5.57 15.75
C LYS A 270 3.61 4.62 14.94
N LEU A 271 3.00 3.71 14.17
CA LEU A 271 3.74 2.71 13.39
C LEU A 271 4.26 3.26 12.05
N ALA A 272 3.63 4.31 11.50
CA ALA A 272 3.94 4.80 10.16
C ALA A 272 5.35 5.43 10.07
N PRO A 273 5.74 6.36 10.97
CA PRO A 273 7.03 7.03 10.87
C PRO A 273 8.21 6.06 10.96
N PRO A 274 8.31 5.15 11.97
CA PRO A 274 9.43 4.21 12.04
C PRO A 274 9.53 3.29 10.82
N LEU A 275 8.40 2.96 10.19
CA LEU A 275 8.39 2.16 8.98
C LEU A 275 8.91 2.96 7.78
N LYS A 276 8.48 4.22 7.62
CA LYS A 276 8.99 5.13 6.59
C LYS A 276 10.47 5.42 6.77
N ASP A 277 10.93 5.65 7.99
CA ASP A 277 12.35 5.87 8.31
C ASP A 277 13.22 4.70 7.82
N VAL A 278 12.82 3.46 8.13
CA VAL A 278 13.55 2.26 7.67
C VAL A 278 13.61 2.17 6.15
N ILE A 279 12.55 2.58 5.44
CA ILE A 279 12.53 2.57 3.97
C ILE A 279 13.40 3.69 3.41
N SER A 280 13.26 4.90 3.97
CA SER A 280 14.08 6.07 3.66
C SER A 280 15.57 5.78 3.84
N ASP A 281 15.98 5.04 4.87
CA ASP A 281 17.38 4.60 5.05
C ASP A 281 17.87 3.75 3.86
N TYR A 282 17.08 2.80 3.39
CA TYR A 282 17.44 2.00 2.22
C TYR A 282 17.50 2.83 0.93
N LEU A 283 16.57 3.77 0.77
CA LEU A 283 16.54 4.67 -0.38
C LEU A 283 17.77 5.59 -0.38
N ALA A 284 18.16 6.14 0.78
CA ALA A 284 19.33 7.00 0.95
C ALA A 284 20.65 6.27 0.68
N LEU A 285 20.74 4.99 1.05
CA LEU A 285 21.90 4.15 0.72
C LEU A 285 22.04 3.90 -0.79
N GLY A 286 20.95 3.99 -1.56
CA GLY A 286 20.94 3.72 -3.01
C GLY A 286 21.26 2.25 -3.37
N LEU A 287 21.35 1.37 -2.38
CA LEU A 287 21.67 -0.05 -2.53
C LEU A 287 20.87 -0.87 -1.52
N LEU A 288 20.34 -2.00 -1.96
CA LEU A 288 19.67 -2.96 -1.10
C LEU A 288 20.62 -4.09 -0.76
N PRO A 289 20.82 -4.39 0.53
CA PRO A 289 21.66 -5.51 0.92
C PRO A 289 20.97 -6.83 0.56
N GLY A 290 21.78 -7.85 0.29
CA GLY A 290 21.32 -9.22 0.03
C GLY A 290 21.35 -9.62 -1.44
N THR A 291 20.81 -10.81 -1.71
CA THR A 291 20.70 -11.37 -3.05
C THR A 291 19.31 -11.98 -3.25
N CYS A 292 18.83 -11.94 -4.49
CA CYS A 292 17.64 -12.69 -4.89
C CYS A 292 17.99 -13.65 -6.03
N SER A 293 17.04 -14.49 -6.40
CA SER A 293 17.20 -15.45 -7.50
C SER A 293 17.59 -14.80 -8.84
N VAL A 294 17.23 -13.53 -9.06
CA VAL A 294 17.65 -12.77 -10.25
C VAL A 294 19.11 -12.34 -10.15
N CYS A 295 19.56 -11.87 -8.99
CA CYS A 295 20.98 -11.55 -8.77
C CYS A 295 21.86 -12.79 -8.95
N GLU A 296 21.42 -13.93 -8.44
CA GLU A 296 22.13 -15.21 -8.60
C GLU A 296 22.23 -15.60 -10.08
N ARG A 297 21.15 -15.48 -10.86
CA ARG A 297 21.15 -15.78 -12.30
C ARG A 297 21.99 -14.81 -13.14
N ILE A 298 22.10 -13.55 -12.73
CA ILE A 298 22.91 -12.54 -13.44
C ILE A 298 24.41 -12.67 -13.08
N GLY A 299 24.70 -13.07 -11.83
CA GLY A 299 26.06 -13.21 -11.31
C GLY A 299 26.80 -14.48 -11.74
N THR A 300 26.08 -15.51 -12.20
CA THR A 300 26.63 -16.75 -12.79
C THR A 300 26.90 -16.61 -14.29
#